data_AF-A0A0Q8GAB7-F1
#
_entry.id   AF-A0A0Q8GAB7-F1
#
_cell.length_a   1.000
_cell.length_b   1.000
_cell.length_c   1.000
_cell.angle_alpha   90.00
_cell.angle_beta   90.00
_cell.angle_gamma   90.00
#
_symmetry.space_group_name_H-M   'P 1'
#
loop_
_entity.id
_entity.type
_entity.pdbx_description
1 polymer ?
#
loop_
_entity_poly.entity_id
_entity_poly.type
_entity_poly.pdbx_seq_one_letter_code
_entity_poly.pdbx_strand_id
1 'polypeptide(L)'
;MSVLIICTTCADGQGQALLEAVENEVLARDWALAIRGQACMAACKQSCTVALQAAGKHSYLFGQLASDEASVDALLAVAAQHAEPGDGLLAWDRRPERLKSGLVARLPPLR
;
A
#
# COMPACT_ATOMS: atom_id res chain seq x y z
N MET A 1 -2.08 2.74 -14.42
CA MET A 1 -2.95 2.93 -13.25
C MET A 1 -2.28 2.27 -12.05
N SER A 2 -2.25 2.95 -10.91
CA SER A 2 -1.72 2.40 -9.65
C SER A 2 -2.73 1.46 -9.01
N VAL A 3 -2.25 0.36 -8.44
CA VAL A 3 -3.06 -0.58 -7.66
C VAL A 3 -2.45 -0.77 -6.28
N LEU A 4 -3.29 -0.65 -5.26
CA LEU A 4 -2.96 -0.99 -3.88
C LEU A 4 -3.41 -2.43 -3.61
N ILE A 5 -2.49 -3.27 -3.14
CA ILE A 5 -2.71 -4.70 -2.98
C ILE A 5 -2.45 -5.05 -1.52
N ILE A 6 -3.46 -5.57 -0.82
CA ILE A 6 -3.39 -5.81 0.62
C ILE A 6 -3.31 -7.31 0.87
N CYS A 7 -2.35 -7.75 1.70
CA CYS A 7 -2.23 -9.15 2.08
C CYS A 7 -3.35 -9.52 3.05
N THR A 8 -4.25 -10.43 2.66
CA THR A 8 -5.45 -10.75 3.46
C THR A 8 -5.22 -11.84 4.50
N THR A 9 -4.18 -12.67 4.35
CA THR A 9 -3.80 -13.70 5.33
C THR A 9 -2.53 -13.35 6.11
N CYS A 10 -2.36 -12.08 6.49
CA CYS A 10 -1.24 -11.68 7.36
C CYS A 10 -1.28 -12.43 8.71
N ALA A 11 -0.11 -12.68 9.28
CA ALA A 11 0.04 -13.51 10.48
C ALA A 11 -0.60 -12.90 11.74
N ASP A 12 -0.80 -11.59 11.78
CA ASP A 12 -1.52 -10.88 12.85
C ASP A 12 -3.05 -10.94 12.69
N GLY A 13 -3.56 -11.51 11.59
CA GLY A 13 -4.99 -11.62 11.30
C GLY A 13 -5.67 -10.32 10.89
N GLN A 14 -4.94 -9.20 10.76
CA GLN A 14 -5.54 -7.88 10.51
C GLN A 14 -5.66 -7.53 9.02
N GLY A 15 -5.13 -8.38 8.13
CA GLY A 15 -5.03 -8.09 6.70
C GLY A 15 -6.38 -7.84 6.03
N GLN A 16 -7.39 -8.66 6.37
CA GLN A 16 -8.75 -8.51 5.86
C GLN A 16 -9.39 -7.21 6.37
N ALA A 17 -9.24 -6.89 7.65
CA ALA A 17 -9.77 -5.66 8.24
C ALA A 17 -9.12 -4.40 7.63
N LEU A 18 -7.82 -4.44 7.32
CA LEU A 18 -7.15 -3.35 6.62
C LEU A 18 -7.66 -3.18 5.19
N LEU A 19 -7.93 -4.28 4.48
CA LEU A 19 -8.53 -4.22 3.14
C LEU A 19 -9.88 -3.50 3.17
N GLU A 20 -10.78 -3.94 4.05
CA GLU A 20 -12.11 -3.35 4.19
C GLU A 20 -12.05 -1.87 4.61
N ALA A 21 -11.16 -1.51 5.54
CA ALA A 21 -10.99 -0.13 5.97
C ALA A 21 -10.54 0.78 4.81
N VAL A 22 -9.61 0.31 3.97
CA VAL A 22 -9.15 1.07 2.80
C VAL A 22 -10.22 1.17 1.72
N GLU A 23 -10.95 0.09 1.44
CA GLU A 23 -12.06 0.08 0.47
C GLU A 23 -13.18 1.04 0.89
N ASN A 24 -13.55 1.04 2.17
CA ASN A 24 -14.56 1.94 2.72
C ASN A 24 -14.12 3.42 2.60
N GLU A 25 -12.86 3.72 2.91
CA GLU A 25 -12.36 5.09 2.84
C GLU A 25 -12.27 5.59 1.39
N VAL A 26 -11.85 4.75 0.46
CA VAL A 26 -11.84 5.09 -0.97
C VAL A 26 -13.25 5.36 -1.50
N LEU A 27 -14.22 4.53 -1.09
CA LEU A 27 -15.63 4.75 -1.44
C LEU A 27 -16.16 6.06 -0.85
N ALA A 28 -15.86 6.35 0.42
CA ALA A 28 -16.28 7.58 1.09
C ALA A 28 -15.70 8.84 0.43
N ARG A 29 -14.49 8.75 -0.13
CA ARG A 29 -13.82 9.86 -0.85
C ARG A 29 -14.19 9.97 -2.32
N ASP A 30 -15.01 9.06 -2.86
CA ASP A 30 -15.29 8.90 -4.29
C ASP A 30 -13.99 8.88 -5.14
N TRP A 31 -12.98 8.17 -4.64
CA TRP A 31 -11.65 8.18 -5.24
C TRP A 31 -11.46 7.03 -6.23
N ALA A 32 -11.10 7.34 -7.47
CA ALA A 32 -10.69 6.35 -8.46
C ALA A 32 -9.31 5.71 -8.17
N LEU A 33 -9.22 4.88 -7.12
CA LEU A 33 -8.05 4.06 -6.80
C LEU A 33 -8.39 2.58 -6.90
N ALA A 34 -7.58 1.82 -7.65
CA ALA A 34 -7.74 0.37 -7.71
C ALA A 34 -7.19 -0.29 -6.44
N ILE A 35 -8.02 -1.06 -5.76
CA ILE A 35 -7.66 -1.83 -4.56
C ILE A 35 -7.98 -3.31 -4.82
N ARG A 36 -7.14 -4.21 -4.30
CA ARG A 36 -7.48 -5.64 -4.24
C ARG A 36 -6.81 -6.36 -3.09
N GLY A 37 -7.41 -7.45 -2.65
CA GLY A 37 -6.76 -8.44 -1.82
C GLY A 37 -5.77 -9.32 -2.59
N GLN A 38 -4.75 -9.81 -1.89
CA GLN A 38 -3.91 -10.93 -2.27
C GLN A 38 -3.78 -11.83 -1.04
N ALA A 39 -3.97 -13.15 -1.18
CA ALA A 39 -3.94 -14.04 -0.02
C ALA A 39 -2.64 -13.88 0.79
N CYS A 40 -1.48 -14.12 0.18
CA CYS A 40 -0.19 -14.08 0.85
C CYS A 40 0.88 -13.33 0.03
N MET A 41 1.76 -12.61 0.74
CA MET A 41 2.96 -11.95 0.19
C MET A 41 4.27 -12.46 0.81
N ALA A 42 4.22 -13.54 1.61
CA ALA A 42 5.36 -14.16 2.29
C ALA A 42 6.20 -13.22 3.18
N ALA A 43 5.62 -12.11 3.64
CA ALA A 43 6.28 -11.08 4.43
C ALA A 43 5.75 -11.02 5.88
N CYS A 44 5.38 -12.17 6.46
CA CYS A 44 4.67 -12.25 7.74
C CYS A 44 5.38 -11.58 8.93
N LYS A 45 6.73 -11.51 8.91
CA LYS A 45 7.52 -10.79 9.93
C LYS A 45 7.29 -9.26 9.94
N GLN A 46 6.69 -8.74 8.88
CA GLN A 46 6.40 -7.32 8.67
C GLN A 46 4.89 -7.08 8.62
N SER A 47 4.07 -7.94 9.23
CA SER A 47 2.61 -7.81 9.21
C SER A 47 2.13 -6.49 9.87
N CYS A 48 1.05 -5.86 9.39
CA CYS A 48 0.36 -6.13 8.11
C CYS A 48 1.10 -5.54 6.91
N THR A 49 1.02 -6.20 5.74
CA THR A 49 1.75 -5.79 4.52
C THR A 49 0.87 -5.39 3.36
N VAL A 50 1.29 -4.36 2.64
CA VAL A 50 0.60 -3.79 1.48
C VAL A 50 1.60 -3.51 0.37
N ALA A 51 1.26 -3.93 -0.85
CA ALA A 51 2.04 -3.61 -2.05
C ALA A 51 1.38 -2.48 -2.84
N LEU A 52 2.20 -1.68 -3.52
CA LEU A 52 1.78 -0.63 -4.43
C LEU A 52 2.50 -0.82 -5.76
N GLN A 53 1.74 -0.97 -6.85
CA GLN A 53 2.28 -1.33 -8.17
C GLN A 53 1.60 -0.55 -9.28
N ALA A 54 2.32 -0.32 -10.38
CA ALA A 54 1.78 0.09 -11.67
C ALA A 54 2.74 -0.33 -12.78
N ALA A 55 2.22 -0.51 -13.99
CA ALA A 55 3.05 -0.74 -15.17
C ALA A 55 4.02 0.43 -15.37
N GLY A 56 5.29 0.10 -15.66
CA GLY A 56 6.35 1.10 -15.89
C GLY A 56 6.78 1.90 -14.66
N LYS A 57 6.32 1.55 -13.45
CA LYS A 57 6.67 2.24 -12.20
C LYS A 57 7.36 1.35 -11.18
N HIS A 58 8.13 1.96 -10.29
CA HIS A 58 8.70 1.29 -9.13
C HIS A 58 7.60 0.68 -8.28
N SER A 59 7.77 -0.58 -7.88
CA SER A 59 6.81 -1.22 -6.97
C SER A 59 7.31 -1.13 -5.53
N TYR A 60 6.39 -1.03 -4.58
CA TYR A 60 6.69 -0.92 -3.16
C TYR A 60 6.01 -2.04 -2.40
N LEU A 61 6.68 -2.55 -1.36
CA LEU A 61 6.09 -3.37 -0.32
C LEU A 61 6.29 -2.65 1.01
N PHE A 62 5.18 -2.31 1.66
CA PHE A 62 5.13 -1.75 3.00
C PHE A 62 4.69 -2.82 4.00
N GLY A 63 5.10 -2.66 5.24
CA GLY A 63 4.79 -3.53 6.36
C GLY A 63 4.60 -2.74 7.65
N GLN A 64 4.36 -3.46 8.75
CA GLN A 64 4.10 -2.91 10.09
C GLN A 64 2.89 -1.96 10.10
N LEU A 65 1.88 -2.29 9.30
CA LEU A 65 0.62 -1.57 9.22
C LEU A 65 -0.42 -2.16 10.18
N ALA A 66 -1.43 -1.37 10.49
CA ALA A 66 -2.59 -1.78 11.27
C ALA A 66 -3.87 -1.38 10.51
N SER A 67 -5.02 -1.94 10.89
CA SER A 67 -6.33 -1.53 10.35
C SER A 67 -6.85 -0.25 11.02
N ASP A 68 -5.97 0.74 11.24
CA ASP A 68 -6.29 2.03 11.85
C ASP A 68 -6.33 3.15 10.79
N GLU A 69 -7.03 4.24 11.13
CA GLU A 69 -7.18 5.42 10.26
C GLU A 69 -5.81 5.96 9.80
N ALA A 70 -4.82 5.99 10.70
CA ALA A 70 -3.47 6.47 10.38
C ALA A 70 -2.77 5.63 9.30
N SER A 71 -2.96 4.30 9.27
CA SER A 71 -2.43 3.44 8.22
C SER A 71 -3.19 3.65 6.91
N VAL A 72 -4.53 3.74 6.98
CA VAL A 72 -5.37 3.98 5.81
C VAL A 72 -4.97 5.28 5.13
N ASP A 73 -4.91 6.38 5.87
CA ASP A 73 -4.50 7.69 5.35
C ASP A 73 -3.10 7.67 4.73
N ALA A 74 -2.16 7.01 5.40
CA ALA A 74 -0.81 6.90 4.89
C ALA A 74 -0.76 6.15 3.56
N LEU A 75 -1.48 5.03 3.45
CA LEU A 75 -1.57 4.22 2.23
C LEU A 75 -2.21 4.99 1.07
N LEU A 76 -3.29 5.72 1.36
CA LEU A 76 -3.97 6.55 0.37
C LEU A 76 -3.07 7.70 -0.12
N ALA A 77 -2.35 8.36 0.79
CA ALA A 77 -1.40 9.42 0.43
C ALA A 77 -0.30 8.92 -0.51
N VAL A 78 0.31 7.75 -0.25
CA VAL A 78 1.33 7.20 -1.16
C VAL A 78 0.74 6.66 -2.45
N ALA A 79 -0.50 6.16 -2.44
CA ALA A 79 -1.19 5.75 -3.64
C ALA A 79 -1.45 6.94 -4.58
N ALA A 80 -1.80 8.12 -4.05
CA ALA A 80 -1.91 9.36 -4.79
C ALA A 80 -0.57 9.75 -5.44
N GLN A 81 0.49 9.81 -4.63
CA GLN A 81 1.84 10.17 -5.11
C GLN A 81 2.31 9.20 -6.19
N HIS A 82 2.09 7.90 -6.00
CA HIS A 82 2.46 6.89 -6.99
C HIS A 82 1.59 6.96 -8.25
N ALA A 83 0.38 7.51 -8.19
CA ALA A 83 -0.47 7.73 -9.35
C ALA A 83 0.03 8.88 -10.25
N GLU A 84 0.78 9.85 -9.70
CA GLU A 84 1.36 10.96 -10.47
C GLU A 84 2.20 10.47 -11.67
N PRO A 85 2.23 11.20 -12.81
CA PRO A 85 3.02 10.81 -13.97
C PRO A 85 4.51 10.61 -13.65
N GLY A 86 5.15 9.62 -14.28
CA GLY A 86 6.57 9.32 -14.08
C GLY A 86 6.82 7.87 -13.71
N ASP A 87 7.99 7.62 -13.10
CA ASP A 87 8.52 6.29 -12.77
C ASP A 87 8.00 5.73 -11.43
N GLY A 88 7.07 6.44 -10.78
CA GLY A 88 6.49 6.06 -9.48
C GLY A 88 7.46 6.13 -8.31
N LEU A 89 8.57 6.87 -8.44
CA LEU A 89 9.49 7.02 -7.33
C LEU A 89 8.87 7.86 -6.20
N LEU A 90 8.58 7.20 -5.08
CA LEU A 90 8.17 7.87 -3.84
C LEU A 90 9.38 8.45 -3.11
N ALA A 91 9.56 9.76 -3.16
CA ALA A 91 10.61 10.48 -2.45
C ALA A 91 10.48 10.27 -0.93
N TRP A 92 11.60 10.05 -0.23
CA TRP A 92 11.60 9.63 1.18
C TRP A 92 10.97 10.69 2.11
N ASP A 93 11.23 11.95 1.83
CA ASP A 93 10.70 13.13 2.54
C ASP A 93 9.19 13.31 2.38
N ARG A 94 8.62 12.89 1.23
CA ARG A 94 7.18 12.99 0.95
C ARG A 94 6.37 11.80 1.48
N ARG A 95 7.01 10.75 1.97
CA ARG A 95 6.29 9.60 2.54
C ARG A 95 5.73 9.95 3.92
N PRO A 96 4.50 9.53 4.23
CA PRO A 96 3.97 9.56 5.59
C PRO A 96 4.91 8.82 6.55
N GLU A 97 5.04 9.32 7.79
CA GLU A 97 6.00 8.81 8.77
C GLU A 97 5.87 7.30 8.99
N ARG A 98 4.62 6.81 9.07
CA ARG A 98 4.29 5.39 9.22
C ARG A 98 4.86 4.50 8.10
N LEU A 99 5.03 5.04 6.90
CA LEU A 99 5.56 4.31 5.74
C LEU A 99 7.07 4.52 5.51
N LYS A 100 7.72 5.39 6.28
CA LYS A 100 9.19 5.55 6.23
C LYS A 100 9.89 4.36 6.90
N SER A 101 9.45 3.98 8.09
CA SER A 101 10.00 2.82 8.83
C SER A 101 9.45 1.49 8.31
N GLY A 102 8.24 1.48 7.76
CA GLY A 102 7.57 0.29 7.25
C GLY A 102 7.98 -0.14 5.84
N LEU A 103 8.97 0.46 5.19
CA LEU A 103 9.40 0.03 3.85
C LEU A 103 10.13 -1.32 3.92
N VAL A 104 9.52 -2.37 3.36
CA VAL A 104 10.11 -3.70 3.27
C VAL A 104 10.96 -3.84 2.01
N ALA A 105 10.44 -3.37 0.87
CA ALA A 105 11.14 -3.45 -0.40
C ALA A 105 10.69 -2.36 -1.38
N ARG A 106 11.61 -1.94 -2.24
CA ARG A 106 11.34 -1.22 -3.48
C ARG A 106 11.90 -2.02 -4.64
N LEU A 107 11.06 -2.38 -5.59
CA LEU A 107 11.42 -3.13 -6.79
C LEU A 107 11.49 -2.18 -7.99
N PRO A 108 12.41 -2.42 -8.94
CA PRO A 108 12.48 -1.64 -10.16
C PRO A 108 11.21 -1.83 -11.02
N PRO A 109 10.91 -0.88 -11.93
CA PRO A 109 9.85 -1.05 -12.91
C PRO A 109 10.04 -2.33 -13.74
N LEU A 110 8.92 -3.01 -14.03
CA LEU A 110 8.91 -4.08 -15.01
C LEU A 110 9.08 -3.48 -16.41
N ARG A 111 9.92 -4.12 -17.23
CA ARG A 111 10.14 -3.75 -18.64
C ARG A 111 9.04 -4.28 -19.53
#